data_AF-A0A918URK9-F1
#
_entry.id   AF-A0A918URK9-F1
#
_cell.length_a   1.000
_cell.length_b   1.000
_cell.length_c   1.000
_cell.angle_alpha   90.00
_cell.angle_beta   90.00
_cell.angle_gamma   90.00
#
_symmetry.space_group_name_H-M   'P 1'
#
loop_
_entity.id
_entity.type
_entity.pdbx_description
1 polymer ?
#
loop_
_entity_poly.entity_id
_entity_poly.type
_entity_poly.pdbx_seq_one_letter_code
_entity_poly.pdbx_strand_id
1 'polypeptide(L)'
;MTTNRAGGQDRPFGAVLCDIDRLYEIAADRAGARAERCPVVDDLPENIKAAVRLGMTGALFREAADPRAALGALLAPGLPG
;
A
#
# COMPACT_ATOMS: atom_id res chain seq x y z
N MET A 1 10.27 15.71 -39.13
CA MET A 1 9.80 15.96 -37.75
C MET A 1 8.87 14.82 -37.36
N THR A 2 9.44 13.66 -36.98
CA THR A 2 9.53 13.17 -35.58
C THR A 2 8.15 13.12 -34.92
N THR A 3 7.61 11.94 -34.60
CA THR A 3 8.05 11.21 -33.41
C THR A 3 8.09 9.68 -33.61
N ASN A 4 9.29 9.12 -33.50
CA ASN A 4 9.47 7.77 -32.97
C ASN A 4 9.95 7.97 -31.52
N ARG A 5 9.21 7.46 -30.53
CA ARG A 5 9.79 7.15 -29.23
C ARG A 5 9.52 5.69 -28.93
N ALA A 6 10.58 4.94 -29.18
CA ALA A 6 10.87 3.61 -28.70
C ALA A 6 10.66 3.47 -27.18
N GLY A 7 10.45 2.23 -26.74
CA GLY A 7 10.87 1.79 -25.41
C GLY A 7 9.75 1.37 -24.46
N GLY A 8 9.04 0.29 -24.80
CA GLY A 8 8.63 -0.66 -23.77
C GLY A 8 9.87 -1.37 -23.23
N GLN A 9 9.84 -1.77 -21.95
CA GLN A 9 10.91 -2.45 -21.20
C GLN A 9 12.16 -1.61 -20.90
N ASP A 10 12.09 -0.80 -19.83
CA ASP A 10 13.01 -0.89 -18.67
C ASP A 10 12.60 0.15 -17.62
N ARG A 11 11.70 -0.22 -16.70
CA ARG A 11 11.41 0.62 -15.53
C ARG A 11 11.92 -0.15 -14.32
N PRO A 12 13.11 0.16 -13.78
CA PRO A 12 13.46 -0.36 -12.46
C PRO A 12 12.37 0.09 -11.48
N PHE A 13 12.07 -0.75 -10.48
CA PHE A 13 10.93 -0.66 -9.57
C PHE A 13 10.68 0.72 -8.87
N GLY A 14 11.53 1.74 -9.07
CA GLY A 14 11.38 3.09 -8.52
C GLY A 14 10.44 4.05 -9.25
N ALA A 15 9.90 3.71 -10.43
CA ALA A 15 8.97 4.59 -11.17
C ALA A 15 7.46 4.38 -10.85
N VAL A 16 7.13 3.50 -9.90
CA VAL A 16 5.74 3.16 -9.52
C VAL A 16 5.19 4.09 -8.42
N LEU A 17 6.04 4.88 -7.75
CA LEU A 17 5.71 5.62 -6.52
C LEU A 17 5.24 7.07 -6.70
N CYS A 18 5.25 7.64 -7.91
CA CYS A 18 4.91 9.07 -8.09
C CYS A 18 3.46 9.43 -7.71
N ASP A 19 2.58 8.44 -7.57
CA ASP A 19 1.21 8.65 -7.10
C ASP A 19 0.72 7.48 -6.24
N ILE A 20 1.46 7.22 -5.16
CA ILE A 20 1.12 6.14 -4.23
C ILE A 20 -0.23 6.35 -3.51
N ASP A 21 -0.70 7.58 -3.39
CA ASP A 21 -2.03 7.85 -2.84
C ASP A 21 -3.11 7.32 -3.78
N ARG A 22 -2.99 7.64 -5.08
CA ARG A 22 -3.95 7.16 -6.08
C ARG A 22 -3.95 5.64 -6.22
N LEU A 23 -2.82 4.98 -5.98
CA LEU A 23 -2.76 3.52 -5.93
C LEU A 23 -3.70 2.96 -4.86
N TYR A 24 -3.66 3.52 -3.65
CA TYR A 24 -4.50 3.04 -2.54
C TYR A 24 -5.98 3.39 -2.72
N GLU A 25 -6.31 4.53 -3.31
CA GLU A 25 -7.69 4.84 -3.70
C GLU A 25 -8.27 3.81 -4.68
N ILE A 26 -7.50 3.47 -5.72
CA ILE A 26 -7.89 2.46 -6.72
C ILE A 26 -7.98 1.08 -6.05
N ALA A 27 -7.08 0.76 -5.13
CA ALA A 27 -7.11 -0.50 -4.41
C ALA A 27 -8.38 -0.65 -3.57
N ALA A 28 -8.78 0.40 -2.84
CA ALA A 28 -10.01 0.41 -2.05
C ALA A 28 -11.26 0.28 -2.94
N ASP A 29 -11.31 1.03 -4.05
CA ASP A 29 -12.41 0.95 -5.03
C ASP A 29 -12.54 -0.46 -5.62
N ARG A 30 -11.42 -1.06 -6.05
CA ARG A 30 -11.39 -2.44 -6.56
C ARG A 30 -11.76 -3.48 -5.50
N ALA A 31 -11.45 -3.22 -4.24
CA ALA A 31 -11.85 -4.07 -3.12
C ALA A 31 -13.33 -3.88 -2.75
N GLY A 32 -14.04 -2.92 -3.34
CA GLY A 32 -15.43 -2.59 -2.98
C GLY A 32 -15.56 -2.12 -1.53
N ALA A 33 -14.48 -1.58 -0.97
CA ALA A 33 -14.39 -1.19 0.42
C ALA A 33 -14.09 0.30 0.54
N ARG A 34 -14.57 0.92 1.61
CA ARG A 34 -14.08 2.25 1.97
C ARG A 34 -12.65 2.15 2.44
N ALA A 35 -11.83 3.16 2.14
CA ALA A 35 -10.42 3.18 2.50
C ALA A 35 -10.17 2.91 3.99
N GLU A 36 -11.02 3.43 4.88
CA GLU A 36 -10.87 3.26 6.33
C GLU A 36 -11.07 1.80 6.80
N ARG A 37 -11.59 0.92 5.92
CA ARG A 37 -11.73 -0.52 6.15
C ARG A 37 -10.67 -1.35 5.42
N CYS A 38 -9.66 -0.73 4.83
CA CYS A 38 -8.58 -1.38 4.10
C CYS A 38 -7.28 -1.27 4.89
N PRO A 39 -6.95 -2.23 5.78
CA PRO A 39 -5.64 -2.23 6.42
C PRO A 39 -4.53 -2.47 5.38
N VAL A 40 -3.45 -1.71 5.47
CA VAL A 40 -2.25 -1.84 4.63
C VAL A 40 -1.12 -2.42 5.46
N VAL A 41 -0.50 -3.48 4.94
CA VAL A 41 0.70 -4.10 5.53
C VAL A 41 1.79 -4.04 4.47
N ASP A 42 2.90 -3.41 4.81
CA ASP A 42 4.00 -3.16 3.88
C ASP A 42 5.31 -3.01 4.67
N ASP A 43 6.45 -3.36 4.08
CA ASP A 43 7.78 -3.23 4.69
C ASP A 43 8.40 -1.85 4.44
N LEU A 44 7.81 -1.05 3.54
CA LEU A 44 8.23 0.31 3.23
C LEU A 44 7.46 1.36 4.06
N PRO A 45 8.16 2.22 4.83
CA PRO A 45 7.52 3.29 5.60
C PRO A 45 6.73 4.30 4.75
N GLU A 46 7.17 4.55 3.51
CA GLU A 46 6.53 5.50 2.58
C GLU A 46 5.12 5.05 2.20
N ASN A 47 4.97 3.74 1.98
CA ASN A 47 3.71 3.09 1.64
C ASN A 47 2.70 3.22 2.79
N ILE A 48 3.15 2.96 4.01
CA ILE A 48 2.33 3.11 5.22
C ILE A 48 1.91 4.57 5.43
N LYS A 49 2.81 5.54 5.25
CA LYS A 49 2.48 6.96 5.37
C LYS A 49 1.43 7.41 4.34
N ALA A 50 1.49 6.89 3.12
CA ALA A 50 0.48 7.17 2.10
C ALA A 50 -0.89 6.61 2.46
N ALA A 51 -0.95 5.34 2.87
CA ALA A 51 -2.18 4.70 3.32
C ALA A 51 -2.84 5.46 4.49
N VAL A 52 -2.06 5.84 5.51
CA VAL A 52 -2.57 6.58 6.68
C VAL A 52 -3.13 7.95 6.29
N ARG A 53 -2.54 8.65 5.31
CA ARG A 53 -3.08 9.93 4.82
C ARG A 53 -4.48 9.81 4.19
N LEU A 54 -4.84 8.62 3.71
CA LEU A 54 -6.15 8.30 3.16
C LEU A 54 -7.14 7.74 4.21
N GLY A 55 -6.76 7.74 5.49
CA GLY A 55 -7.59 7.21 6.58
C GLY A 55 -7.53 5.69 6.75
N MET A 56 -6.60 5.01 6.06
CA MET A 56 -6.38 3.58 6.22
C MET A 56 -5.58 3.27 7.49
N THR A 57 -5.77 2.09 8.07
CA THR A 57 -4.87 1.56 9.10
C THR A 57 -3.61 1.01 8.43
N GLY A 58 -2.42 1.45 8.86
CA GLY A 58 -1.15 0.99 8.28
C GLY A 58 -0.28 0.25 9.29
N ALA A 59 0.29 -0.89 8.90
CA ALA A 59 1.23 -1.67 9.70
C ALA A 59 2.55 -1.84 8.94
N LEU A 60 3.60 -1.18 9.45
CA LEU A 60 4.95 -1.36 8.93
C LEU A 60 5.50 -2.71 9.41
N PHE A 61 5.65 -3.64 8.48
CA PHE A 61 5.99 -5.02 8.78
C PHE A 61 7.28 -5.41 8.07
N ARG A 62 8.40 -5.38 8.80
CA ARG A 62 9.74 -5.59 8.21
C ARG A 62 10.28 -6.99 8.46
N GLU A 63 9.98 -7.58 9.60
CA GLU A 63 10.38 -8.95 9.94
C GLU A 63 9.37 -9.57 10.89
N ALA A 64 8.93 -10.79 10.61
CA ALA A 64 8.40 -11.66 11.66
C ALA A 64 8.95 -13.07 11.51
N ALA A 65 9.31 -13.66 12.64
CA ALA A 65 9.50 -15.09 12.75
C ALA A 65 8.20 -15.87 12.43
N ASP A 66 7.02 -15.27 12.65
CA ASP A 66 5.72 -15.81 12.25
C ASP A 66 4.74 -14.71 11.78
N PRO A 67 4.53 -14.57 10.46
CA PRO A 67 3.61 -13.59 9.87
C PRO A 67 2.13 -13.77 10.25
N ARG A 68 1.69 -14.99 10.62
CA ARG A 68 0.27 -15.21 10.99
C ARG A 68 -0.08 -14.56 12.32
N ALA A 69 0.80 -14.67 13.31
CA ALA A 69 0.59 -14.08 14.61
C ALA A 69 0.50 -12.54 14.52
N ALA A 70 1.39 -11.94 13.73
CA ALA A 70 1.40 -10.49 13.53
C ALA A 70 0.14 -9.99 12.80
N LEU A 71 -0.30 -10.70 11.76
CA LEU A 71 -1.53 -10.33 11.05
C LEU A 71 -2.78 -10.54 11.91
N GLY A 72 -2.78 -11.56 12.77
CA GLY A 72 -3.87 -11.80 13.73
C GLY A 72 -4.13 -10.63 14.66
N ALA A 73 -3.08 -9.94 15.12
CA ALA A 73 -3.23 -8.74 15.97
C ALA A 73 -3.85 -7.56 15.21
N LEU A 74 -3.50 -7.39 13.93
CA LEU A 74 -4.03 -6.30 13.10
C LEU A 74 -5.51 -6.48 12.73
N LEU A 75 -5.93 -7.73 12.55
CA LEU A 75 -7.29 -8.09 12.16
C LEU A 75 -8.21 -8.38 13.35
N ALA A 76 -7.66 -8.40 14.57
CA ALA A 76 -8.46 -8.58 15.77
C ALA A 76 -9.39 -7.37 15.97
N PRO A 77 -10.71 -7.57 16.13
CA PRO A 77 -11.62 -6.47 16.37
C PRO A 77 -11.36 -5.83 17.75
N GLY A 78 -10.98 -4.54 17.74
CA GLY A 78 -11.11 -3.64 18.89
C GLY A 78 -9.91 -3.50 19.85
N LEU A 79 -8.75 -3.06 19.38
CA LEU A 79 -7.76 -2.45 20.30
C LEU A 79 -8.04 -0.94 20.46
N PRO A 80 -8.17 -0.39 21.69
CA PRO A 80 -8.08 1.05 21.90
C PRO A 80 -6.67 1.54 21.53
N GLY A 81 -6.61 2.72 20.92
CA GLY A 81 -5.38 3.37 20.43
C GLY A 81 -4.44 3.84 21.52
#